data_AF-A0A1B6BWB2-F1
#
_entry.id   AF-A0A1B6BWB2-F1
#
_cell.length_a   1.000
_cell.length_b   1.000
_cell.length_c   1.000
_cell.angle_alpha   90.00
_cell.angle_beta   90.00
_cell.angle_gamma   90.00
#
_symmetry.space_group_name_H-M   'P 1'
#
loop_
_entity.id
_entity.type
_entity.pdbx_description
1 polymer ?
#
loop_
_entity_poly.entity_id
_entity_poly.type
_entity_poly.pdbx_seq_one_letter_code
_entity_poly.pdbx_strand_id
1 'polypeptide(L)'
;MAAPVAGVAPTFAISFFGFGLGKRLQQIDDGQPLTWLQLFYAGAFSGIFTTSIMAPGERIKCLLQIQQGSGETVKYSGPMDVVKKLYKQGGIRSIYKGSVATLLRDVPASGMYFMSYEFLQNKLKTHPDEKLSLGKTVIAGGVTGILYWLVGMPADVLKSRLQTASEGTYPGGLKDVFIKLRREEGLKGLYRGFVPVMLRAFPANAACFCGFEIAMKFLNWTAPGL
;
A
#
# COMPACT_ATOMS: atom_id res chain seq x y z
N MET A 1 -5.22 -2.86 20.21
CA MET A 1 -4.99 -1.76 19.25
C MET A 1 -3.51 -1.39 19.04
N ALA A 2 -2.53 -2.11 19.63
CA ALA A 2 -1.09 -1.85 19.42
C ALA A 2 -0.53 -2.40 18.09
N ALA A 3 -1.15 -3.46 17.55
CA ALA A 3 -0.65 -4.16 16.36
C ALA A 3 -0.57 -3.31 15.07
N PRO A 4 -1.48 -2.35 14.79
CA PRO A 4 -1.32 -1.43 13.67
C PRO A 4 -0.15 -0.47 13.89
N VAL A 5 -0.05 0.13 15.07
CA VAL A 5 0.96 1.17 15.36
C VAL A 5 2.38 0.61 15.35
N ALA A 6 2.58 -0.58 15.94
CA ALA A 6 3.89 -1.26 15.95
C ALA A 6 4.33 -1.76 14.56
N GLY A 7 3.39 -2.04 13.65
CA GLY A 7 3.69 -2.51 12.30
C GLY A 7 3.96 -1.39 11.31
N VAL A 8 3.31 -0.24 11.47
CA VAL A 8 3.31 0.84 10.47
C VAL A 8 4.66 1.57 10.40
N ALA A 9 5.31 1.86 11.52
CA ALA A 9 6.60 2.55 11.52
C ALA A 9 7.73 1.74 10.85
N PRO A 10 7.93 0.44 11.15
CA PRO A 10 8.89 -0.40 10.43
C PRO A 10 8.58 -0.48 8.93
N THR A 11 7.30 -0.62 8.57
CA THR A 11 6.86 -0.67 7.17
C THR A 11 7.27 0.59 6.41
N PHE A 12 6.99 1.78 6.95
CA PHE A 12 7.40 3.02 6.29
C PHE A 12 8.91 3.17 6.23
N ALA A 13 9.64 2.81 7.29
CA ALA A 13 11.10 2.83 7.29
C ALA A 13 11.70 1.95 6.18
N ILE A 14 11.18 0.73 6.01
CA ILE A 14 11.58 -0.20 4.94
C ILE A 14 11.23 0.38 3.56
N SER A 15 10.07 1.00 3.43
CA SER A 15 9.65 1.64 2.17
C SER A 15 10.60 2.77 1.78
N PHE A 16 10.92 3.67 2.70
CA PHE A 16 11.87 4.75 2.45
C PHE A 16 13.29 4.24 2.21
N PHE A 17 13.73 3.20 2.94
CA PHE A 17 15.02 2.55 2.70
C PHE A 17 15.09 1.95 1.29
N GLY A 18 14.06 1.20 0.88
CA GLY A 18 13.96 0.62 -0.46
C GLY A 18 13.92 1.68 -1.55
N PHE A 19 13.25 2.81 -1.30
CA PHE A 19 13.22 3.94 -2.23
C PHE A 19 14.59 4.62 -2.35
N GLY A 20 15.28 4.82 -1.23
CA GLY A 20 16.64 5.37 -1.20
C GLY A 20 17.65 4.48 -1.93
N LEU A 21 17.59 3.16 -1.70
CA LEU A 21 18.37 2.19 -2.47
C LEU A 21 18.01 2.21 -3.96
N GLY A 22 16.72 2.24 -4.29
CA GLY A 22 16.25 2.29 -5.67
C GLY A 22 16.72 3.54 -6.43
N LYS A 23 16.81 4.69 -5.74
CA LYS A 23 17.41 5.92 -6.29
C LYS A 23 18.92 5.77 -6.47
N ARG A 24 19.65 5.28 -5.46
CA ARG A 24 21.11 5.07 -5.53
C ARG A 24 21.53 4.10 -6.63
N LEU A 25 20.74 3.06 -6.89
CA LEU A 25 21.00 2.11 -7.97
C LEU A 25 20.81 2.72 -9.37
N GLN A 26 20.03 3.79 -9.49
CA GLN A 26 19.70 4.46 -10.76
C GLN A 26 20.45 5.78 -10.96
N GLN A 27 21.05 6.34 -9.90
CA GLN A 27 21.91 7.51 -9.98
C GLN A 27 23.27 7.11 -10.55
N ILE A 28 23.50 7.47 -11.81
CA ILE A 28 24.79 7.31 -12.49
C ILE A 28 25.66 8.58 -12.30
N ASP A 29 25.05 9.74 -12.10
CA ASP A 29 25.71 11.03 -11.80
C ASP A 29 25.07 11.71 -10.59
N ASP A 30 25.88 12.13 -9.60
CA ASP A 30 25.43 12.76 -8.33
C ASP A 30 24.75 14.15 -8.51
N GLY A 31 24.83 14.75 -9.71
CA GLY A 31 24.35 16.12 -9.98
C GLY A 31 23.06 16.24 -10.81
N GLN A 32 22.51 15.16 -11.35
CA GLN A 32 21.32 15.21 -12.20
C GLN A 32 20.05 14.89 -11.40
N PRO A 33 18.98 15.71 -11.49
CA PRO A 33 17.70 15.34 -10.91
C PRO A 33 17.16 14.08 -11.61
N LEU A 34 16.79 13.06 -10.82
CA LEU A 34 16.25 11.80 -11.35
C LEU A 34 15.03 12.06 -12.24
N THR A 35 14.98 11.37 -13.38
CA THR A 35 13.84 11.45 -14.30
C THR A 35 12.59 10.87 -13.63
N TRP A 36 11.40 11.36 -14.01
CA TRP A 36 10.12 10.86 -13.48
C TRP A 36 9.99 9.33 -13.53
N LEU A 37 10.40 8.71 -14.64
CA LEU A 37 10.39 7.25 -14.78
C LEU A 37 11.37 6.55 -13.83
N GLN A 38 12.53 7.15 -13.54
CA GLN A 38 13.47 6.61 -12.56
C GLN A 38 12.91 6.68 -11.15
N LEU A 39 12.20 7.77 -10.81
CA LEU A 39 11.47 7.88 -9.55
C LEU A 39 10.36 6.83 -9.44
N PHE A 40 9.64 6.56 -10.51
CA PHE A 40 8.66 5.48 -10.54
C PHE A 40 9.30 4.12 -10.35
N TYR A 41 10.40 3.81 -11.03
CA TYR A 41 11.11 2.54 -10.85
C TYR A 41 11.72 2.39 -9.46
N ALA A 42 12.23 3.48 -8.88
CA ALA A 42 12.70 3.49 -7.50
C ALA A 42 11.56 3.24 -6.51
N GLY A 43 10.39 3.88 -6.73
CA GLY A 43 9.19 3.64 -5.93
C GLY A 43 8.65 2.23 -6.10
N ALA A 44 8.64 1.71 -7.32
CA ALA A 44 8.26 0.33 -7.64
C ALA A 44 9.18 -0.67 -6.90
N PHE A 45 10.49 -0.44 -6.91
CA PHE A 45 11.48 -1.25 -6.21
C PHE A 45 11.27 -1.24 -4.69
N SER A 46 10.97 -0.07 -4.10
CA SER A 46 10.59 0.02 -2.68
C SER A 46 9.33 -0.79 -2.36
N GLY A 47 8.38 -0.84 -3.31
CA GLY A 47 7.16 -1.63 -3.21
C GLY A 47 7.47 -3.12 -3.06
N ILE A 48 8.47 -3.64 -3.78
CA ILE A 48 8.88 -5.05 -3.70
C ILE A 48 9.41 -5.40 -2.30
N PHE A 49 10.29 -4.57 -1.74
CA PHE A 49 10.85 -4.77 -0.40
C PHE A 49 9.76 -4.71 0.67
N THR A 50 8.91 -3.69 0.59
CA THR A 50 7.81 -3.48 1.55
C THR A 50 6.83 -4.65 1.49
N THR A 51 6.45 -5.09 0.29
CA THR A 51 5.54 -6.21 0.07
C THR A 51 6.12 -7.53 0.59
N SER A 52 7.43 -7.75 0.46
CA SER A 52 8.05 -9.00 0.92
C SER A 52 7.89 -9.19 2.43
N ILE A 53 7.89 -8.10 3.20
CA ILE A 53 7.72 -8.14 4.65
C ILE A 53 6.23 -8.08 5.04
N MET A 54 5.42 -7.30 4.30
CA MET A 54 4.00 -7.13 4.61
C MET A 54 3.09 -8.28 4.15
N ALA A 55 3.42 -8.95 3.03
CA ALA A 55 2.61 -10.01 2.45
C ALA A 55 2.18 -11.12 3.43
N PRO A 56 3.06 -11.67 4.30
CA PRO A 56 2.63 -12.64 5.30
C PRO A 56 1.60 -12.06 6.27
N GLY A 57 1.81 -10.83 6.74
CA GLY A 57 0.92 -10.14 7.67
C GLY A 57 -0.44 -9.80 7.07
N GLU A 58 -0.47 -9.31 5.84
CA GLU A 58 -1.71 -9.07 5.09
C GLU A 58 -2.51 -10.36 4.94
N ARG A 59 -1.84 -11.46 4.57
CA ARG A 59 -2.52 -12.73 4.39
C ARG A 59 -3.12 -13.27 5.67
N ILE A 60 -2.40 -13.20 6.78
CA ILE A 60 -2.91 -13.62 8.10
C ILE A 60 -4.14 -12.79 8.46
N LYS A 61 -4.09 -11.47 8.25
CA LYS A 61 -5.23 -10.57 8.49
C LYS A 61 -6.44 -10.93 7.62
N CYS A 62 -6.24 -11.13 6.32
CA CYS A 62 -7.32 -11.54 5.41
C CYS A 62 -7.99 -12.85 5.84
N LEU A 63 -7.22 -13.87 6.20
CA LEU A 63 -7.77 -15.15 6.67
C LEU A 63 -8.60 -15.01 7.95
N LEU A 64 -8.14 -14.19 8.89
CA LEU A 64 -8.88 -13.90 10.12
C LEU A 64 -10.17 -13.10 9.85
N GLN A 65 -10.13 -12.14 8.93
CA GLN A 65 -11.29 -11.33 8.56
C GLN A 65 -12.37 -12.16 7.84
N ILE A 66 -11.97 -13.08 6.95
CA ILE A 66 -12.90 -13.99 6.28
C ILE A 66 -13.59 -14.87 7.33
N GLN A 67 -12.83 -15.49 8.24
CA GLN A 67 -13.41 -16.34 9.30
C GLN A 67 -14.46 -15.61 10.15
N GLN A 68 -14.24 -14.33 10.48
CA GLN A 68 -15.21 -13.55 11.25
C GLN A 68 -16.51 -13.30 10.47
N GLY A 69 -16.48 -13.26 9.14
CA GLY A 69 -17.65 -13.06 8.30
C GLY A 69 -18.39 -14.34 7.90
N SER A 70 -17.73 -15.51 7.97
CA SER A 70 -18.27 -16.77 7.44
C SER A 70 -19.26 -17.48 8.36
N GLY A 71 -19.40 -17.11 9.63
CA GLY A 71 -20.31 -17.78 10.58
C GLY A 71 -20.01 -19.26 10.87
N GLU A 72 -18.97 -19.82 10.24
CA GLU A 72 -18.48 -21.18 10.47
C GLU A 72 -17.72 -21.31 11.80
N THR A 73 -17.47 -22.56 12.21
CA THR A 73 -16.66 -22.88 13.39
C THR A 73 -15.31 -22.15 13.35
N VAL A 74 -14.86 -21.66 14.51
CA VAL A 74 -13.61 -20.90 14.68
C VAL A 74 -12.41 -21.75 14.22
N LYS A 75 -12.02 -21.61 12.96
CA LYS A 75 -10.94 -22.39 12.33
C LYS A 75 -9.56 -21.95 12.81
N TYR A 76 -9.41 -20.70 13.19
CA TYR A 76 -8.18 -20.08 13.70
C TYR A 76 -8.49 -19.32 14.99
N SER A 77 -7.76 -19.66 16.06
CA SER A 77 -7.91 -19.00 17.37
C SER A 77 -7.19 -17.65 17.44
N GLY A 78 -6.35 -17.32 16.44
CA GLY A 78 -5.66 -16.04 16.35
C GLY A 78 -4.52 -16.02 15.31
N PRO A 79 -3.79 -14.89 15.19
CA PRO A 79 -2.74 -14.71 14.17
C PRO A 79 -1.64 -15.77 14.21
N MET A 80 -1.21 -16.16 15.41
CA MET A 80 -0.15 -17.17 15.61
C MET A 80 -0.64 -18.59 15.28
N ASP A 81 -1.92 -18.87 15.48
CA ASP A 81 -2.51 -20.15 15.09
C ASP A 81 -2.63 -20.26 13.57
N VAL A 82 -2.96 -19.15 12.89
CA VAL A 82 -2.91 -19.05 11.41
C VAL A 82 -1.52 -19.37 10.88
N VAL A 83 -0.46 -18.77 11.45
CA VAL A 83 0.93 -19.04 11.05
C VAL A 83 1.30 -20.51 11.23
N LYS A 84 1.02 -21.08 12.40
CA LYS A 84 1.33 -22.50 12.70
C LYS A 84 0.61 -23.45 11.75
N LYS A 85 -0.68 -23.22 11.50
CA LYS A 85 -1.49 -24.05 10.59
C LYS A 85 -1.05 -23.90 9.13
N LEU A 86 -0.77 -22.68 8.66
CA LEU A 86 -0.25 -22.45 7.30
C LEU A 86 1.11 -23.12 7.10
N TYR A 87 1.99 -23.01 8.09
CA TYR A 87 3.30 -23.65 8.05
C TYR A 87 3.18 -25.18 8.02
N LYS A 88 2.28 -25.78 8.81
CA LYS A 88 2.01 -27.23 8.76
C LYS A 88 1.40 -27.68 7.43
N GLN A 89 0.62 -26.83 6.75
CA GLN A 89 -0.03 -27.19 5.48
C GLN A 89 0.91 -27.16 4.27
N GLY A 90 1.95 -26.32 4.27
CA GLY A 90 2.83 -26.20 3.11
C GLY A 90 4.02 -25.27 3.31
N GLY A 91 4.49 -25.14 4.56
CA GLY A 91 5.66 -24.36 4.94
C GLY A 91 5.56 -22.87 4.60
N ILE A 92 6.72 -22.26 4.37
CA ILE A 92 6.86 -20.83 4.02
C ILE A 92 6.16 -20.48 2.71
N ARG A 93 6.15 -21.38 1.71
CA ARG A 93 5.44 -21.15 0.46
C ARG A 93 3.94 -20.99 0.68
N SER A 94 3.39 -21.73 1.64
CA SER A 94 2.01 -21.56 2.09
C SER A 94 1.80 -20.33 2.98
N ILE A 95 2.81 -19.55 3.35
CA ILE A 95 2.63 -18.23 3.98
C ILE A 95 2.68 -17.12 2.91
N TYR A 96 3.54 -17.25 1.89
CA TYR A 96 3.70 -16.30 0.79
C TYR A 96 2.79 -16.55 -0.44
N LYS A 97 1.91 -17.54 -0.41
CA LYS A 97 0.89 -17.74 -1.45
C LYS A 97 0.03 -16.47 -1.57
N GLY A 98 -0.01 -15.87 -2.75
CA GLY A 98 -0.68 -14.60 -3.02
C GLY A 98 0.23 -13.38 -3.04
N SER A 99 1.52 -13.49 -2.66
CA SER A 99 2.47 -12.38 -2.69
C SER A 99 2.64 -11.78 -4.09
N VAL A 100 2.54 -12.57 -5.16
CA VAL A 100 2.59 -12.06 -6.54
C VAL A 100 1.41 -11.14 -6.86
N ALA A 101 0.21 -11.46 -6.37
CA ALA A 101 -0.97 -10.61 -6.56
C ALA A 101 -0.86 -9.32 -5.75
N THR A 102 -0.29 -9.38 -4.54
CA THR A 102 0.01 -8.17 -3.76
C THR A 102 1.09 -7.33 -4.45
N LEU A 103 2.18 -7.94 -4.94
CA LEU A 103 3.22 -7.24 -5.71
C LEU A 103 2.66 -6.56 -6.96
N LEU A 104 1.78 -7.22 -7.70
CA LEU A 104 1.15 -6.66 -8.90
C LEU A 104 0.34 -5.39 -8.61
N ARG A 105 -0.21 -5.27 -7.40
CA ARG A 105 -0.90 -4.05 -6.94
C ARG A 105 0.08 -3.03 -6.37
N ASP A 106 0.96 -3.47 -5.49
CA ASP A 106 1.78 -2.60 -4.66
C ASP A 106 2.93 -1.97 -5.45
N VAL A 107 3.48 -2.66 -6.44
CA VAL A 107 4.59 -2.16 -7.25
C VAL A 107 4.15 -0.97 -8.12
N PRO A 108 3.09 -1.06 -8.95
CA PRO A 108 2.61 0.09 -9.73
C PRO A 108 2.09 1.23 -8.85
N ALA A 109 1.39 0.89 -7.76
CA ALA A 109 0.82 1.89 -6.87
C ALA A 109 1.92 2.66 -6.11
N SER A 110 2.96 1.97 -5.60
CA SER A 110 4.10 2.60 -4.94
C SER A 110 4.94 3.45 -5.90
N GLY A 111 5.13 2.97 -7.13
CA GLY A 111 5.79 3.76 -8.18
C GLY A 111 5.06 5.08 -8.45
N MET A 112 3.73 5.02 -8.61
CA MET A 112 2.91 6.23 -8.78
C MET A 112 2.91 7.13 -7.56
N TYR A 113 2.89 6.57 -6.35
CA TYR A 113 2.96 7.35 -5.12
C TYR A 113 4.24 8.18 -5.07
N PHE A 114 5.41 7.57 -5.21
CA PHE A 114 6.67 8.31 -5.12
C PHE A 114 6.86 9.29 -6.28
N MET A 115 6.49 8.90 -7.52
CA MET A 115 6.55 9.80 -8.68
C MET A 115 5.66 11.03 -8.50
N SER A 116 4.40 10.84 -8.11
CA SER A 116 3.47 11.95 -7.94
C SER A 116 3.81 12.82 -6.72
N TYR A 117 4.29 12.21 -5.64
CA TYR A 117 4.71 12.94 -4.45
C TYR A 117 5.88 13.89 -4.76
N GLU A 118 6.95 13.41 -5.41
CA GLU A 118 8.09 14.23 -5.82
C GLU A 118 7.67 15.32 -6.83
N PHE A 119 6.78 14.98 -7.78
CA PHE A 119 6.24 15.97 -8.74
C PHE A 119 5.47 17.09 -8.04
N LEU A 120 4.56 16.76 -7.12
CA LEU A 120 3.79 17.75 -6.39
C LEU A 120 4.69 18.57 -5.45
N GLN A 121 5.68 17.94 -4.81
CA GLN A 121 6.65 18.68 -4.00
C GLN A 121 7.43 19.69 -4.83
N ASN A 122 7.97 19.29 -5.98
CA ASN A 122 8.73 20.19 -6.85
C ASN A 122 7.89 21.35 -7.37
N LYS A 123 6.58 21.15 -7.60
CA LYS A 123 5.67 22.24 -7.99
C LYS A 123 5.26 23.17 -6.86
N LEU A 124 5.20 22.67 -5.62
CA LEU A 124 4.72 23.43 -4.46
C LEU A 124 5.85 24.14 -3.70
N LYS A 125 7.10 23.71 -3.89
CA LYS A 125 8.31 24.37 -3.41
C LYS A 125 8.59 25.61 -4.25
N THR A 126 8.82 26.73 -3.57
CA THR A 126 9.21 27.99 -4.22
C THR A 126 10.74 28.10 -4.33
N HIS A 127 11.47 27.53 -3.37
CA HIS A 127 12.93 27.35 -3.41
C HIS A 127 13.34 25.87 -3.22
N PRO A 128 14.45 25.41 -3.83
CA PRO A 128 14.89 24.01 -3.78
C PRO A 128 15.10 23.45 -2.35
N ASP A 129 15.58 24.29 -1.43
CA ASP A 129 15.90 23.94 -0.04
C ASP A 129 14.78 24.29 0.97
N GLU A 130 13.64 24.78 0.51
CA GLU A 130 12.54 25.17 1.39
C GLU A 130 11.73 23.94 1.83
N LYS A 131 11.58 23.76 3.15
CA LYS A 131 10.64 22.78 3.70
C LYS A 131 9.21 23.26 3.42
N LEU A 132 8.44 22.43 2.72
CA LEU A 132 7.03 22.72 2.44
C LEU A 132 6.27 22.97 3.74
N SER A 133 5.50 24.07 3.78
CA SER A 133 4.52 24.30 4.84
C SER A 133 3.60 23.09 4.99
N LEU A 134 3.22 22.78 6.23
CA LEU A 134 2.47 21.60 6.61
C LEU A 134 1.20 21.44 5.76
N GLY A 135 0.48 22.54 5.47
CA GLY A 135 -0.70 22.54 4.60
C GLY A 135 -0.41 22.14 3.14
N LYS A 136 0.72 22.60 2.56
CA LYS A 136 1.12 22.20 1.21
C LYS A 136 1.51 20.72 1.16
N THR A 137 2.18 20.22 2.19
CA THR A 137 2.53 18.79 2.33
C THR A 137 1.28 17.91 2.46
N VAL A 138 0.25 18.38 3.18
CA VAL A 138 -1.04 17.68 3.30
C VAL A 138 -1.75 17.59 1.96
N ILE A 139 -1.83 18.70 1.22
CA ILE A 139 -2.45 18.70 -0.12
C ILE A 139 -1.66 17.79 -1.06
N ALA A 140 -0.33 17.88 -1.04
CA ALA A 140 0.54 17.03 -1.85
C ALA A 140 0.31 15.54 -1.54
N GLY A 141 0.30 15.16 -0.26
CA GLY A 141 0.03 13.80 0.19
C GLY A 141 -1.38 13.32 -0.15
N GLY A 142 -2.39 14.20 -0.03
CA GLY A 142 -3.78 13.90 -0.39
C GLY A 142 -3.94 13.57 -1.88
N VAL A 143 -3.43 14.43 -2.76
CA VAL A 143 -3.48 14.21 -4.22
C VAL A 143 -2.67 12.98 -4.63
N THR A 144 -1.49 12.80 -4.04
CA THR A 144 -0.66 11.59 -4.21
C THR A 144 -1.43 10.34 -3.81
N GLY A 145 -2.16 10.38 -2.70
CA GLY A 145 -3.01 9.28 -2.24
C GLY A 145 -4.13 8.95 -3.23
N ILE A 146 -4.77 9.95 -3.83
CA ILE A 146 -5.78 9.73 -4.87
C ILE A 146 -5.16 9.03 -6.09
N LEU A 147 -4.00 9.49 -6.54
CA LEU A 147 -3.28 8.89 -7.68
C LEU A 147 -2.81 7.46 -7.39
N TYR A 148 -2.35 7.20 -6.17
CA TYR A 148 -2.03 5.85 -5.68
C TYR A 148 -3.24 4.93 -5.81
N TRP A 149 -4.40 5.35 -5.30
CA TRP A 149 -5.63 4.55 -5.37
C TRP A 149 -6.14 4.40 -6.80
N LEU A 150 -5.98 5.41 -7.66
CA LEU A 150 -6.37 5.33 -9.06
C LEU A 150 -5.65 4.18 -9.79
N VAL A 151 -4.35 3.99 -9.53
CA VAL A 151 -3.58 2.88 -10.12
C VAL A 151 -3.72 1.57 -9.34
N GLY A 152 -3.91 1.63 -8.02
CA GLY A 152 -4.09 0.44 -7.18
C GLY A 152 -5.46 -0.24 -7.34
N MET A 153 -6.52 0.54 -7.60
CA MET A 153 -7.90 0.02 -7.59
C MET A 153 -8.18 -1.11 -8.59
N PRO A 154 -7.72 -1.08 -9.85
CA PRO A 154 -7.98 -2.18 -10.77
C PRO A 154 -7.47 -3.52 -10.25
N ALA A 155 -6.25 -3.54 -9.70
CA ALA A 155 -5.67 -4.74 -9.11
C ALA A 155 -6.38 -5.13 -7.80
N ASP A 156 -6.81 -4.16 -7.00
CA ASP A 156 -7.56 -4.39 -5.76
C ASP A 156 -8.94 -5.02 -6.05
N VAL A 157 -9.70 -4.50 -7.02
CA VAL A 157 -11.00 -5.05 -7.43
C VAL A 157 -10.86 -6.46 -7.97
N LEU A 158 -9.88 -6.72 -8.84
CA LEU A 158 -9.63 -8.06 -9.37
C LEU A 158 -9.27 -9.06 -8.25
N LYS A 159 -8.42 -8.62 -7.30
CA LYS A 159 -8.03 -9.42 -6.13
C LYS A 159 -9.23 -9.70 -5.22
N SER A 160 -10.03 -8.69 -4.89
CA SER A 160 -11.22 -8.85 -4.05
C SER A 160 -12.24 -9.79 -4.69
N ARG A 161 -12.55 -9.62 -5.99
CA ARG A 161 -13.47 -10.50 -6.72
C ARG A 161 -13.01 -11.95 -6.73
N LEU A 162 -11.71 -12.17 -6.95
CA LEU A 162 -11.12 -13.52 -6.91
C LEU A 162 -11.24 -14.14 -5.51
N GLN A 163 -11.02 -13.33 -4.46
CA GLN A 163 -11.07 -13.79 -3.06
C GLN A 163 -12.49 -14.02 -2.53
N THR A 164 -13.48 -13.27 -3.04
CA THR A 164 -14.89 -13.39 -2.61
C THR A 164 -15.67 -14.47 -3.37
N ALA A 165 -15.14 -14.98 -4.49
CA ALA A 165 -15.85 -15.95 -5.30
C ALA A 165 -15.72 -17.37 -4.75
N SER A 166 -16.75 -18.19 -4.96
CA SER A 166 -16.75 -19.60 -4.57
C SER A 166 -15.70 -20.39 -5.33
N GLU A 167 -15.16 -21.43 -4.68
CA GLU A 167 -14.16 -22.32 -5.27
C GLU A 167 -14.66 -22.87 -6.63
N GLY A 168 -13.82 -22.75 -7.66
CA GLY A 168 -14.16 -23.18 -9.03
C GLY A 168 -14.81 -22.12 -9.91
N THR A 169 -15.18 -20.94 -9.39
CA THR A 169 -15.79 -19.86 -10.22
C THR A 169 -14.83 -19.26 -11.24
N TYR A 170 -13.53 -19.23 -10.92
CA TYR A 170 -12.48 -18.64 -11.75
C TYR A 170 -11.29 -19.61 -11.92
N PRO A 171 -11.44 -20.68 -12.74
CA PRO A 171 -10.38 -21.65 -12.98
C PRO A 171 -9.12 -21.02 -13.60
N GLY A 172 -9.25 -19.92 -14.36
CA GLY A 172 -8.12 -19.18 -14.93
C GLY A 172 -7.51 -18.09 -14.03
N GLY A 173 -7.92 -18.01 -12.76
CA GLY A 173 -7.40 -17.03 -11.80
C GLY A 173 -7.71 -15.56 -12.18
N LEU A 174 -6.77 -14.65 -11.98
CA LEU A 174 -6.97 -13.20 -12.21
C LEU A 174 -7.37 -12.86 -13.66
N LYS A 175 -6.88 -13.61 -14.65
CA LYS A 175 -7.23 -13.37 -16.06
C LYS A 175 -8.70 -13.64 -16.31
N ASP A 176 -9.22 -14.71 -15.71
CA ASP A 176 -10.61 -15.13 -15.84
C ASP A 176 -11.55 -14.14 -15.16
N VAL A 177 -11.18 -13.66 -13.97
CA VAL A 177 -11.86 -12.56 -13.28
C VAL A 177 -11.89 -11.31 -14.15
N PHE A 178 -10.76 -10.94 -14.77
CA PHE A 178 -10.69 -9.76 -15.64
C PHE A 178 -11.58 -9.89 -16.87
N ILE A 179 -11.57 -11.05 -17.54
CA ILE A 179 -12.40 -11.31 -18.72
C ILE A 179 -13.88 -11.26 -18.35
N LYS A 180 -14.28 -11.92 -17.26
CA LYS A 180 -15.67 -11.93 -16.79
C LYS A 180 -16.13 -10.54 -16.35
N LEU A 181 -15.30 -9.82 -15.58
CA LEU A 181 -15.58 -8.46 -15.16
C LEU A 181 -15.74 -7.52 -16.37
N ARG A 182 -14.85 -7.62 -17.36
CA ARG A 182 -14.94 -6.84 -18.59
C ARG A 182 -16.22 -7.14 -19.38
N ARG A 183 -16.66 -8.39 -19.39
CA ARG A 183 -17.87 -8.83 -20.10
C ARG A 183 -19.16 -8.41 -19.39
N GLU A 184 -19.20 -8.46 -18.06
CA GLU A 184 -20.40 -8.17 -17.26
C GLU A 184 -20.54 -6.69 -16.89
N GLU A 185 -19.44 -6.02 -16.51
CA GLU A 185 -19.45 -4.66 -15.95
C GLU A 185 -18.64 -3.66 -16.78
N GLY A 186 -17.96 -4.12 -17.83
CA GLY A 186 -17.06 -3.30 -18.64
C GLY A 186 -15.82 -2.83 -17.88
N LEU A 187 -15.07 -1.90 -18.48
CA LEU A 187 -13.85 -1.34 -17.87
C LEU A 187 -14.15 -0.47 -16.64
N LYS A 188 -15.38 0.04 -16.50
CA LYS A 188 -15.82 0.76 -15.30
C LYS A 188 -15.91 -0.14 -14.07
N GLY A 189 -16.11 -1.45 -14.26
CA GLY A 189 -16.10 -2.45 -13.18
C GLY A 189 -14.80 -2.45 -12.38
N LEU A 190 -13.65 -2.11 -13.00
CA LEU A 190 -12.34 -2.01 -12.34
C LEU A 190 -12.26 -0.87 -11.32
N TYR A 191 -13.17 0.10 -11.39
CA TYR A 191 -13.25 1.24 -10.48
C TYR A 191 -14.49 1.21 -9.58
N ARG A 192 -15.16 0.05 -9.50
CA ARG A 192 -16.32 -0.14 -8.63
C ARG A 192 -15.90 -0.05 -7.17
N GLY A 193 -16.40 0.95 -6.45
CA GLY A 193 -15.98 1.28 -5.09
C GLY A 193 -15.06 2.50 -4.96
N PHE A 194 -14.80 3.25 -6.05
CA PHE A 194 -14.00 4.47 -5.98
C PHE A 194 -14.51 5.48 -4.95
N VAL A 195 -15.80 5.79 -4.98
CA VAL A 195 -16.43 6.79 -4.10
C VAL A 195 -16.23 6.44 -2.62
N PRO A 196 -16.57 5.24 -2.13
CA PRO A 196 -16.33 4.90 -0.73
C PRO A 196 -14.83 4.85 -0.37
N VAL A 197 -13.95 4.48 -1.29
CA VAL A 197 -12.50 4.51 -1.06
C VAL A 197 -11.98 5.94 -0.92
N MET A 198 -12.45 6.88 -1.75
CA MET A 198 -12.07 8.29 -1.64
C MET A 198 -12.68 8.93 -0.38
N LEU A 199 -13.94 8.63 -0.09
CA LEU A 199 -14.65 9.13 1.07
C LEU A 199 -14.05 8.62 2.39
N ARG A 200 -13.49 7.40 2.44
CA ARG A 200 -12.72 6.94 3.61
C ARG A 200 -11.31 7.51 3.66
N ALA A 201 -10.66 7.72 2.51
CA ALA A 201 -9.28 8.16 2.44
C ALA A 201 -9.11 9.56 3.03
N PHE A 202 -10.08 10.45 2.80
CA PHE A 202 -10.01 11.82 3.28
C PHE A 202 -10.04 11.93 4.83
N PRO A 203 -11.00 11.33 5.58
CA PRO A 203 -10.96 11.30 7.03
C PRO A 203 -9.76 10.54 7.60
N ALA A 204 -9.35 9.42 6.98
CA ALA A 204 -8.20 8.65 7.43
C ALA A 204 -6.90 9.46 7.33
N ASN A 205 -6.70 10.17 6.23
CA ASN A 205 -5.55 11.06 6.06
C ASN A 205 -5.63 12.25 7.02
N ALA A 206 -6.80 12.87 7.18
CA ALA A 206 -7.00 13.97 8.13
C ALA A 206 -6.66 13.56 9.58
N ALA A 207 -7.12 12.39 10.02
CA ALA A 207 -6.80 11.84 11.34
C ALA A 207 -5.31 11.54 11.50
N CYS A 208 -4.66 10.99 10.47
CA CYS A 208 -3.22 10.75 10.46
C CYS A 208 -2.44 12.07 10.65
N PHE A 209 -2.82 13.12 9.91
CA PHE A 209 -2.18 14.44 10.01
C PHE A 209 -2.44 15.12 11.35
N CYS A 210 -3.66 15.06 11.89
CA CYS A 210 -3.93 15.55 13.24
C CYS A 210 -3.07 14.83 14.27
N GLY A 211 -2.94 13.51 14.16
CA GLY A 211 -2.06 12.72 15.02
C GLY A 211 -0.59 13.13 14.90
N PHE A 212 -0.11 13.36 13.67
CA PHE A 212 1.25 13.83 13.41
C PHE A 212 1.49 15.22 14.01
N GLU A 213 0.57 16.17 13.84
CA GLU A 213 0.70 17.51 14.41
C GLU A 213 0.72 17.48 15.94
N ILE A 214 -0.17 16.70 16.56
CA ILE A 214 -0.21 16.55 18.02
C ILE A 214 1.09 15.91 18.51
N ALA A 215 1.57 14.88 17.82
CA ALA A 215 2.83 14.22 18.16
C ALA A 215 4.02 15.17 18.01
N MET A 216 4.08 15.97 16.95
CA MET A 216 5.14 16.97 16.74
C MET A 216 5.07 18.10 17.78
N LYS A 217 3.87 18.58 18.12
CA LYS A 217 3.68 19.57 19.19
C LYS A 217 4.12 19.02 20.53
N PHE A 218 3.77 17.77 20.83
CA PHE A 218 4.20 17.09 22.04
C PHE A 218 5.71 16.88 22.07
N LEU A 219 6.31 16.44 20.96
CA LEU A 219 7.75 16.24 20.84
C LEU A 219 8.50 17.56 21.06
N ASN A 220 8.08 18.65 20.39
CA ASN A 220 8.66 19.98 20.57
C ASN A 220 8.48 20.52 22.00
N TRP A 221 7.39 20.15 22.67
CA TRP A 221 7.17 20.49 24.08
C TRP A 221 8.09 19.69 25.01
N THR A 222 8.29 18.39 24.75
CA THR A 222 9.16 17.51 25.56
C THR A 222 10.66 17.67 25.29
N ALA A 223 11.04 18.04 24.07
CA ALA A 223 12.42 18.13 23.59
C ALA A 223 12.53 19.25 22.54
N PRO A 224 12.59 20.52 22.96
CA PRO A 224 12.73 21.63 22.02
C PRO A 224 14.12 21.58 21.35
N GLY A 225 14.16 21.25 20.05
CA GLY A 225 15.37 21.35 19.22
C GLY A 225 15.95 20.05 18.67
N LEU A 226 15.22 18.93 18.69
CA LEU A 226 15.52 17.70 17.93
C LEU A 226 14.90 17.73 16.53
#